data_AF-A0AAD7MPU9-F1
#
_entry.id   AF-A0AAD7MPU9-F1
#
_cell.length_a   1.000
_cell.length_b   1.000
_cell.length_c   1.000
_cell.angle_alpha   90.00
_cell.angle_beta   90.00
_cell.angle_gamma   90.00
#
_symmetry.space_group_name_H-M   'P 1'
#
loop_
_entity.id
_entity.type
_entity.pdbx_description
1 polymer ?
#
loop_
_entity_poly.entity_id
_entity_poly.type
_entity_poly.pdbx_seq_one_letter_code
_entity_poly.pdbx_strand_id
1 'polypeptide(L)'
;LPCIVTMPPLRCLEYAAPHAFGRFGDIYHRIRRPNSMLTSEVNNLCSILRSCHSTLESLSLPGEIVSLSLNSSFNWDCLRELYVEGYWPEHAEISLLRILPNLRIASFRCYPAVLYPIIPPHISLESVDVFLPQLRRLEIASLVQADCVLSVLPSGLESLAIIEYPPPRGRYPTNILCASDLLDMFTDVCLPAVTHLKLWYRTDVSDVPFLRYLPRIFPSLRDLELH
;
A
#
# COMPACT_ATOMS: atom_id res chain seq x y z
N LEU A 1 2.62 5.70 -46.12
CA LEU A 1 1.86 5.92 -44.87
C LEU A 1 2.16 4.74 -43.95
N PRO A 2 2.84 4.92 -42.81
CA PRO A 2 3.00 3.81 -41.88
C PRO A 2 1.65 3.57 -41.20
N CYS A 3 1.18 2.32 -41.22
CA CYS A 3 0.04 1.89 -40.44
C CYS A 3 0.33 2.19 -38.96
N ILE A 4 -0.35 3.19 -38.41
CA ILE A 4 -0.44 3.36 -36.96
C ILE A 4 -1.28 2.18 -36.50
N VAL A 5 -0.62 1.10 -36.08
CA VAL A 5 -1.25 0.05 -35.31
C VAL A 5 -1.60 0.71 -33.99
N THR A 6 -2.80 1.27 -33.89
CA THR A 6 -3.36 1.71 -32.62
C THR A 6 -3.57 0.45 -31.80
N MET A 7 -2.58 0.10 -30.98
CA MET A 7 -2.81 -0.91 -29.96
C MET A 7 -4.03 -0.45 -29.15
N PRO A 8 -5.00 -1.34 -28.89
CA PRO A 8 -6.11 -0.98 -28.02
C PRO A 8 -5.52 -0.49 -26.69
N PRO A 9 -6.05 0.61 -26.13
CA PRO A 9 -5.45 1.25 -24.97
C PRO A 9 -5.41 0.24 -23.81
N LEU A 10 -4.21 -0.14 -23.39
CA LEU A 10 -4.04 -1.06 -22.26
C LEU A 10 -4.54 -0.36 -21.00
N ARG A 11 -5.56 -0.92 -20.36
CA ARG A 11 -6.20 -0.35 -19.16
C ARG A 11 -5.75 -1.01 -17.87
N CYS A 12 -5.32 -2.27 -17.94
CA CYS A 12 -4.87 -3.02 -16.78
C CYS A 12 -3.51 -3.64 -17.11
N LEU A 13 -2.57 -3.49 -16.19
CA LEU A 13 -1.29 -4.15 -16.25
C LEU A 13 -1.03 -4.83 -14.91
N GLU A 14 -0.90 -6.16 -14.97
CA GLU A 14 -0.52 -6.96 -13.83
C GLU A 14 0.89 -7.52 -14.06
N TYR A 15 1.82 -7.10 -13.21
CA TYR A 15 3.18 -7.63 -13.17
C TYR A 15 3.40 -8.44 -11.88
N ALA A 16 2.52 -9.40 -11.62
CA ALA A 16 2.53 -10.18 -10.39
C ALA A 16 3.62 -11.28 -10.41
N ALA A 17 4.89 -10.89 -10.20
CA ALA A 17 5.98 -11.82 -9.92
C ALA A 17 6.80 -11.34 -8.70
N PRO A 18 6.22 -11.40 -7.48
CA PRO A 18 6.79 -10.69 -6.33
C PRO A 18 8.02 -11.36 -5.70
N HIS A 19 8.45 -12.54 -6.16
CA HIS A 19 9.47 -13.34 -5.45
C HIS A 19 10.47 -14.00 -6.38
N ALA A 20 11.75 -13.87 -6.02
CA ALA A 20 12.72 -14.91 -6.36
C ALA A 20 12.57 -16.06 -5.36
N PHE A 21 12.79 -17.28 -5.84
CA PHE A 21 12.84 -18.46 -4.98
C PHE A 21 14.29 -18.79 -4.66
N GLY A 22 14.65 -18.68 -3.38
CA GLY A 22 15.94 -19.10 -2.86
C GLY A 22 15.85 -20.52 -2.31
N ARG A 23 16.89 -21.33 -2.52
CA ARG A 23 17.01 -22.65 -1.90
C ARG A 23 17.90 -22.56 -0.67
N PHE A 24 17.33 -22.83 0.52
CA PHE A 24 18.10 -23.11 1.73
C PHE A 24 17.75 -24.52 2.20
N GLY A 25 18.63 -25.49 1.94
CA GLY A 25 18.33 -26.91 2.16
C GLY A 25 17.26 -27.41 1.17
N ASP A 26 16.23 -28.09 1.67
CA ASP A 26 15.10 -28.62 0.87
C ASP A 26 13.85 -27.73 0.89
N ILE A 27 13.96 -26.52 1.43
CA ILE A 27 12.85 -25.56 1.54
C ILE A 27 13.10 -24.39 0.57
N TYR A 28 12.09 -24.11 -0.25
CA TYR A 28 12.04 -22.90 -1.06
C TYR A 28 11.57 -21.73 -0.21
N HIS A 29 12.46 -20.76 0.01
CA HIS A 29 12.12 -19.52 0.69
C HIS A 29 11.85 -18.43 -0.35
N ARG A 30 10.83 -17.61 -0.09
CA ARG A 30 10.68 -16.34 -0.79
C ARG A 30 11.86 -15.46 -0.37
N ILE A 31 12.61 -14.99 -1.36
CA ILE A 31 13.73 -14.08 -1.13
C ILE A 31 13.53 -12.81 -1.96
N ARG A 32 14.08 -11.72 -1.45
CA ARG A 32 14.16 -10.45 -2.19
C ARG A 32 14.94 -10.68 -3.49
N ARG A 33 14.42 -10.16 -4.60
CA ARG A 33 15.10 -10.30 -5.91
C ARG A 33 16.45 -9.57 -5.90
N PRO A 34 17.49 -10.14 -6.52
CA PRO A 34 18.79 -9.48 -6.62
C PRO A 34 18.73 -8.27 -7.56
N ASN A 35 19.54 -7.25 -7.28
CA ASN A 35 19.57 -5.98 -8.03
C ASN A 35 19.78 -6.15 -9.55
N SER A 36 20.54 -7.16 -9.97
CA SER A 36 20.76 -7.46 -11.39
C SER A 36 19.47 -7.87 -12.11
N MET A 37 18.62 -8.66 -11.46
CA MET A 37 17.31 -9.08 -11.98
C MET A 37 16.35 -7.89 -12.02
N LEU A 38 16.27 -7.13 -10.93
CA LEU A 38 15.43 -5.93 -10.82
C LEU A 38 15.72 -4.92 -11.94
N THR A 39 16.99 -4.70 -12.27
CA THR A 39 17.39 -3.76 -13.32
C THR A 39 16.81 -4.15 -14.69
N SER A 40 16.89 -5.43 -15.05
CA SER A 40 16.34 -5.93 -16.32
C SER A 40 14.81 -5.84 -16.37
N GLU A 41 14.14 -6.17 -15.26
CA GLU A 41 12.68 -6.12 -15.16
C GLU A 41 12.16 -4.69 -15.22
N VAL A 42 12.79 -3.77 -14.49
CA VAL A 42 12.44 -2.33 -14.50
C VAL A 42 12.59 -1.76 -15.90
N ASN A 43 13.65 -2.08 -16.63
CA ASN A 43 13.83 -1.59 -18.00
C ASN A 43 12.72 -2.06 -18.95
N ASN A 44 12.33 -3.33 -18.84
CA ASN A 44 11.25 -3.91 -19.63
C ASN A 44 9.90 -3.28 -19.26
N LEU A 45 9.61 -3.19 -17.96
CA LEU A 45 8.39 -2.61 -17.44
C LEU A 45 8.26 -1.13 -17.81
N CYS A 46 9.31 -0.33 -17.63
CA CYS A 46 9.33 1.08 -18.02
C CYS A 46 9.05 1.28 -19.52
N SER A 47 9.48 0.34 -20.37
CA SER A 47 9.20 0.39 -21.80
C SER A 47 7.70 0.18 -22.08
N ILE A 48 7.05 -0.74 -21.38
CA ILE A 48 5.60 -0.98 -21.47
C ILE A 48 4.84 0.23 -20.90
N LEU A 49 5.18 0.68 -19.69
CA LEU A 49 4.52 1.80 -19.02
C LEU A 49 4.61 3.08 -19.84
N ARG A 50 5.75 3.37 -20.47
CA ARG A 50 5.89 4.54 -21.36
C ARG A 50 4.85 4.54 -22.47
N SER A 51 4.46 3.37 -22.98
CA SER A 51 3.48 3.24 -24.06
C SER A 51 2.03 3.28 -23.60
N CYS A 52 1.72 3.00 -22.33
CA CYS A 52 0.33 2.84 -21.86
C CYS A 52 -0.06 3.68 -20.62
N HIS A 53 0.86 4.40 -20.00
CA HIS A 53 0.61 5.18 -18.78
C HIS A 53 -0.64 6.07 -18.84
N SER A 54 -0.89 6.73 -19.98
CA SER A 54 -2.03 7.64 -20.16
C SER A 54 -3.39 6.96 -20.25
N THR A 55 -3.43 5.64 -20.43
CA THR A 55 -4.68 4.87 -20.56
C THR A 55 -4.86 3.85 -19.44
N LEU A 56 -3.84 3.67 -18.60
CA LEU A 56 -3.82 2.67 -17.56
C LEU A 56 -4.74 3.11 -16.42
N GLU A 57 -5.73 2.27 -16.10
CA GLU A 57 -6.69 2.47 -15.01
C GLU A 57 -6.30 1.66 -13.76
N SER A 58 -5.66 0.51 -13.94
CA SER A 58 -5.25 -0.40 -12.87
C SER A 58 -3.84 -0.94 -13.09
N LEU A 59 -3.04 -0.94 -12.02
CA LEU A 59 -1.64 -1.35 -12.05
C LEU A 59 -1.33 -2.21 -10.83
N SER A 60 -0.84 -3.43 -11.08
CA SER A 60 -0.32 -4.32 -10.03
C SER A 60 1.17 -4.51 -10.23
N LEU A 61 1.97 -4.13 -9.23
CA LEU A 61 3.41 -4.19 -9.25
C LEU A 61 3.99 -4.94 -8.06
N PRO A 62 5.15 -5.56 -8.22
CA PRO A 62 5.94 -6.00 -7.11
C PRO A 62 6.47 -4.82 -6.30
N GLY A 63 6.50 -4.94 -4.98
CA GLY A 63 6.99 -3.93 -4.05
C GLY A 63 8.37 -3.40 -4.46
N GLU A 64 9.34 -4.27 -4.73
CA GLU A 64 10.73 -3.86 -4.97
C GLU A 64 10.93 -2.94 -6.18
N ILE A 65 9.98 -2.93 -7.13
CA ILE A 65 10.10 -2.14 -8.36
C ILE A 65 9.13 -0.96 -8.42
N VAL A 66 8.22 -0.80 -7.45
CA VAL A 66 7.17 0.22 -7.50
C VAL A 66 7.75 1.63 -7.61
N SER A 67 8.74 1.97 -6.78
CA SER A 67 9.40 3.29 -6.77
C SER A 67 10.28 3.52 -8.00
N LEU A 68 10.75 2.45 -8.64
CA LEU A 68 11.58 2.52 -9.85
C LEU A 68 10.74 2.65 -11.13
N SER A 69 9.49 2.20 -11.07
CA SER A 69 8.60 2.12 -12.24
C SER A 69 7.62 3.29 -12.31
N LEU A 70 7.19 3.81 -11.16
CA LEU A 70 6.31 4.97 -11.07
C LEU A 70 7.11 6.27 -11.24
N ASN A 71 7.23 6.70 -12.50
CA ASN A 71 7.97 7.90 -12.89
C ASN A 71 7.07 9.14 -12.87
N SER A 72 7.52 10.22 -12.22
CA SER A 72 6.81 11.50 -12.15
C SER A 72 6.70 12.24 -13.49
N SER A 73 7.50 11.85 -14.48
CA SER A 73 7.44 12.38 -15.85
C SER A 73 6.28 11.79 -16.67
N PHE A 74 5.62 10.74 -16.16
CA PHE A 74 4.47 10.13 -16.80
C PHE A 74 3.18 10.78 -16.29
N ASN A 75 2.24 11.02 -17.21
CA ASN A 75 0.87 11.37 -16.85
C ASN A 75 0.09 10.11 -16.41
N TRP A 76 -0.33 10.07 -15.14
CA TRP A 76 -1.11 8.99 -14.54
C TRP A 76 -2.59 9.36 -14.28
N ASP A 77 -3.15 10.31 -15.04
CA ASP A 77 -4.49 10.84 -14.83
C ASP A 77 -5.58 9.77 -14.90
N CYS A 78 -5.35 8.68 -15.63
CA CYS A 78 -6.29 7.57 -15.73
C CYS A 78 -6.15 6.54 -14.62
N LEU A 79 -5.02 6.51 -13.89
CA LEU A 79 -4.75 5.45 -12.91
C LEU A 79 -5.61 5.65 -11.67
N ARG A 80 -6.40 4.62 -11.35
CA ARG A 80 -7.36 4.60 -10.24
C ARG A 80 -7.04 3.52 -9.23
N GLU A 81 -6.35 2.47 -9.63
CA GLU A 81 -6.06 1.33 -8.77
C GLU A 81 -4.58 1.00 -8.80
N LEU A 82 -3.98 0.91 -7.62
CA LEU A 82 -2.60 0.48 -7.43
C LEU A 82 -2.56 -0.68 -6.44
N TYR A 83 -2.02 -1.81 -6.88
CA TYR A 83 -1.77 -2.98 -6.05
C TYR A 83 -0.27 -3.21 -5.99
N VAL A 84 0.26 -3.38 -4.78
CA VAL A 84 1.68 -3.58 -4.54
C VAL A 84 1.86 -4.78 -3.64
N GLU A 85 2.53 -5.82 -4.14
CA GLU A 85 2.78 -7.06 -3.40
C GLU A 85 4.27 -7.41 -3.39
N GLY A 86 4.80 -7.99 -2.32
CA GLY A 86 6.21 -8.40 -2.28
C GLY A 86 7.01 -7.61 -1.26
N TYR A 87 8.26 -7.29 -1.50
CA TYR A 87 9.06 -6.61 -0.47
C TYR A 87 8.88 -5.09 -0.57
N TRP A 88 8.65 -4.42 0.58
CA TRP A 88 8.62 -2.96 0.58
C TRP A 88 9.96 -2.42 0.01
N PRO A 89 9.96 -1.34 -0.79
CA PRO A 89 11.21 -0.76 -1.25
C PRO A 89 12.02 -0.24 -0.07
N GLU A 90 13.34 -0.40 -0.10
CA GLU A 90 14.23 0.03 1.00
C GLU A 90 14.24 1.56 1.21
N HIS A 91 13.83 2.32 0.18
CA HIS A 91 13.86 3.78 0.15
C HIS A 91 12.59 4.41 -0.42
N ALA A 92 11.48 3.66 -0.50
CA ALA A 92 10.24 4.26 -0.97
C ALA A 92 9.48 4.91 0.17
N GLU A 93 9.18 6.18 -0.05
CA GLU A 93 8.19 6.91 0.70
C GLU A 93 6.84 6.78 -0.01
N ILE A 94 5.75 6.77 0.75
CA ILE A 94 4.41 6.85 0.18
C ILE A 94 4.20 8.15 -0.63
N SER A 95 5.08 9.15 -0.46
CA SER A 95 5.19 10.35 -1.29
C SER A 95 5.17 10.06 -2.79
N LEU A 96 5.55 8.84 -3.21
CA LEU A 96 5.43 8.43 -4.61
C LEU A 96 3.97 8.44 -5.11
N LEU A 97 2.99 8.22 -4.23
CA LEU A 97 1.58 8.23 -4.61
C LEU A 97 1.09 9.63 -5.02
N ARG A 98 1.85 10.70 -4.71
CA ARG A 98 1.53 12.07 -5.15
C ARG A 98 1.40 12.22 -6.66
N ILE A 99 2.08 11.36 -7.41
CA ILE A 99 2.03 11.40 -8.88
C ILE A 99 0.75 10.77 -9.45
N LEU A 100 -0.13 10.23 -8.59
CA LEU A 100 -1.33 9.49 -8.94
C LEU A 100 -2.59 10.27 -8.49
N PRO A 101 -2.95 11.37 -9.18
CA PRO A 101 -3.95 12.33 -8.68
C PRO A 101 -5.37 11.75 -8.58
N ASN A 102 -5.68 10.72 -9.37
CA ASN A 102 -7.00 10.10 -9.43
C ASN A 102 -7.06 8.70 -8.79
N LEU A 103 -6.06 8.37 -7.96
CA LEU A 103 -6.01 7.08 -7.27
C LEU A 103 -7.21 6.93 -6.32
N ARG A 104 -7.97 5.84 -6.48
CA ARG A 104 -9.16 5.50 -5.70
C ARG A 104 -8.93 4.30 -4.78
N ILE A 105 -8.12 3.35 -5.23
CA ILE A 105 -7.82 2.11 -4.52
C ILE A 105 -6.31 1.95 -4.43
N ALA A 106 -5.81 1.75 -3.23
CA ALA A 106 -4.42 1.41 -2.97
C ALA A 106 -4.35 0.19 -2.06
N SER A 107 -3.58 -0.83 -2.45
CA SER A 107 -3.32 -2.01 -1.62
C SER A 107 -1.82 -2.27 -1.57
N PHE A 108 -1.26 -2.26 -0.36
CA PHE A 108 0.16 -2.47 -0.09
C PHE A 108 0.34 -3.72 0.77
N ARG A 109 0.45 -4.87 0.09
CA ARG A 109 0.71 -6.19 0.68
C ARG A 109 2.20 -6.49 0.67
N CYS A 110 2.94 -5.77 1.50
CA CYS A 110 4.38 -5.86 1.49
C CYS A 110 4.96 -6.53 2.74
N TYR A 111 6.01 -7.34 2.54
CA TYR A 111 6.88 -7.80 3.60
C TYR A 111 7.56 -6.58 4.22
N PRO A 112 7.61 -6.48 5.57
CA PRO A 112 8.38 -5.44 6.22
C PRO A 112 9.85 -5.65 5.84
N ALA A 113 10.44 -4.69 5.13
CA ALA A 113 11.85 -4.76 4.79
C ALA A 113 12.70 -4.64 6.07
N VAL A 114 12.24 -3.82 7.03
CA VAL A 114 12.79 -3.55 8.37
C VAL A 114 11.67 -2.84 9.17
N LEU A 115 11.81 -2.63 10.49
CA LEU A 115 10.90 -1.83 11.35
C LEU A 115 10.85 -0.32 11.00
N TYR A 116 11.04 0.06 9.74
CA TYR A 116 10.94 1.45 9.32
C TYR A 116 9.49 1.81 9.00
N PRO A 117 9.02 2.98 9.44
CA PRO A 117 7.71 3.47 9.06
C PRO A 117 7.63 3.76 7.56
N ILE A 118 6.46 3.51 6.96
CA ILE A 118 6.15 3.83 5.57
C ILE A 118 6.11 5.34 5.38
N ILE A 119 5.55 6.06 6.35
CA ILE A 119 5.70 7.51 6.49
C ILE A 119 6.39 7.79 7.83
N PRO A 120 7.67 8.13 7.82
CA PRO A 120 8.35 8.63 9.00
C PRO A 120 7.72 9.95 9.51
N PRO A 121 7.73 10.20 10.83
CA PRO A 121 7.07 11.35 11.45
C PRO A 121 7.69 12.71 11.08
N HIS A 122 8.90 12.72 10.51
CA HIS A 122 9.59 13.94 10.08
C HIS A 122 9.24 14.38 8.66
N ILE A 123 8.47 13.58 7.91
CA ILE A 123 8.01 13.97 6.58
C ILE A 123 6.77 14.85 6.72
N SER A 124 6.93 16.15 6.48
CA SER A 124 5.80 17.08 6.36
C SER A 124 5.11 16.85 5.02
N LEU A 125 3.99 16.15 5.05
CA LEU A 125 3.10 16.07 3.90
C LEU A 125 2.17 17.30 3.90
N GLU A 126 1.80 17.76 2.70
CA GLU A 126 0.79 18.82 2.51
C GLU A 126 -0.52 18.43 3.22
N SER A 127 -1.41 19.40 3.46
CA SER A 127 -2.68 19.17 4.15
C SER A 127 -3.40 17.92 3.64
N VAL A 128 -3.97 17.13 4.55
CA VAL A 128 -4.63 15.84 4.33
C VAL A 128 -5.55 15.79 3.10
N ASP A 129 -6.29 16.85 2.81
CA ASP A 129 -7.23 16.91 1.68
C ASP A 129 -6.58 17.18 0.31
N VAL A 130 -5.27 17.41 0.26
CA VAL A 130 -4.47 17.57 -0.97
C VAL A 130 -3.77 16.26 -1.35
N PHE A 131 -3.44 15.43 -0.36
CA PHE A 131 -2.77 14.16 -0.57
C PHE A 131 -3.80 13.06 -0.88
N LEU A 132 -3.83 12.61 -2.14
CA LEU A 132 -4.73 11.56 -2.64
C LEU A 132 -6.23 11.86 -2.47
N PRO A 133 -6.73 12.99 -3.00
CA PRO A 133 -8.10 13.47 -2.73
C PRO A 133 -9.21 12.52 -3.20
N GLN A 134 -8.90 11.58 -4.11
CA GLN A 134 -9.85 10.62 -4.66
C GLN A 134 -9.80 9.24 -3.99
N LEU A 135 -8.88 9.03 -3.03
CA LEU A 135 -8.71 7.73 -2.41
C LEU A 135 -9.94 7.35 -1.59
N ARG A 136 -10.51 6.18 -1.91
CA ARG A 136 -11.69 5.63 -1.24
C ARG A 136 -11.37 4.36 -0.47
N ARG A 137 -10.36 3.60 -0.92
CA ARG A 137 -10.00 2.33 -0.29
C ARG A 137 -8.50 2.24 -0.11
N LEU A 138 -8.09 1.97 1.12
CA LEU A 138 -6.71 1.68 1.47
C LEU A 138 -6.63 0.36 2.19
N GLU A 139 -5.75 -0.51 1.70
CA GLU A 139 -5.32 -1.70 2.40
C GLU A 139 -3.80 -1.63 2.58
N ILE A 140 -3.33 -1.87 3.79
CA ILE A 140 -1.91 -1.78 4.11
C ILE A 140 -1.52 -2.90 5.07
N ALA A 141 -0.42 -3.56 4.75
CA ALA A 141 0.18 -4.56 5.60
C ALA A 141 1.39 -4.00 6.35
N SER A 142 1.72 -4.62 7.48
CA SER A 142 2.99 -4.42 8.17
C SER A 142 3.23 -3.00 8.70
N LEU A 143 2.16 -2.29 9.09
CA LEU A 143 2.29 -1.01 9.79
C LEU A 143 3.08 -1.16 11.09
N VAL A 144 3.89 -0.15 11.40
CA VAL A 144 4.61 -0.02 12.68
C VAL A 144 4.06 1.17 13.45
N GLN A 145 4.22 1.19 14.78
CA GLN A 145 3.64 2.23 15.64
C GLN A 145 4.12 3.64 15.27
N ALA A 146 5.36 3.77 14.80
CA ALA A 146 5.95 5.05 14.39
C ALA A 146 5.44 5.57 13.02
N ASP A 147 4.51 4.86 12.39
CA ASP A 147 4.02 5.19 11.05
C ASP A 147 2.94 6.26 11.07
N CYS A 148 3.12 7.30 10.25
CA CYS A 148 2.17 8.39 10.11
C CYS A 148 1.22 8.23 8.91
N VAL A 149 1.12 7.04 8.28
CA VAL A 149 0.18 6.81 7.17
C VAL A 149 -1.24 7.24 7.50
N LEU A 150 -1.73 6.97 8.71
CA LEU A 150 -3.13 7.25 9.07
C LEU A 150 -3.44 8.75 9.18
N SER A 151 -2.46 9.59 9.51
CA SER A 151 -2.68 11.03 9.70
C SER A 151 -2.79 11.80 8.39
N VAL A 152 -2.45 11.17 7.26
CA VAL A 152 -2.47 11.79 5.92
C VAL A 152 -3.57 11.21 5.01
N LEU A 153 -4.46 10.39 5.58
CA LEU A 153 -5.56 9.80 4.82
C LEU A 153 -6.69 10.80 4.61
N PRO A 154 -7.23 10.90 3.39
CA PRO A 154 -8.29 11.86 3.10
C PRO A 154 -9.57 11.55 3.88
N SER A 155 -10.29 12.60 4.26
CA SER A 155 -11.56 12.51 4.98
C SER A 155 -12.65 11.72 4.22
N GLY A 156 -12.52 11.62 2.89
CA GLY A 156 -13.40 10.86 2.00
C GLY A 156 -13.12 9.36 1.90
N LEU A 157 -12.19 8.81 2.67
CA LEU A 157 -11.89 7.37 2.68
C LEU A 157 -13.11 6.57 3.15
N GLU A 158 -13.49 5.52 2.40
CA GLU A 158 -14.66 4.69 2.66
C GLU A 158 -14.31 3.34 3.28
N SER A 159 -13.13 2.81 2.97
CA SER A 159 -12.64 1.51 3.43
C SER A 159 -11.19 1.61 3.88
N LEU A 160 -10.92 1.15 5.10
CA LEU A 160 -9.58 1.03 5.66
C LEU A 160 -9.32 -0.41 6.11
N ALA A 161 -8.22 -0.99 5.67
CA ALA A 161 -7.81 -2.32 6.06
C ALA A 161 -6.34 -2.32 6.50
N ILE A 162 -6.09 -2.65 7.77
CA ILE A 162 -4.76 -2.94 8.31
C ILE A 162 -4.68 -4.46 8.47
N ILE A 163 -3.84 -5.10 7.66
CA ILE A 163 -3.81 -6.57 7.52
C ILE A 163 -2.45 -7.16 7.86
N GLU A 164 -2.45 -8.44 8.22
CA GLU A 164 -1.23 -9.23 8.26
C GLU A 164 -0.82 -9.69 6.85
N TYR A 165 0.45 -9.54 6.50
CA TYR A 165 1.00 -10.10 5.26
C TYR A 165 2.49 -10.47 5.41
N PRO A 166 2.92 -11.67 4.95
CA PRO A 166 2.07 -12.75 4.45
C PRO A 166 1.25 -13.39 5.58
N PRO A 167 0.12 -14.06 5.28
CA PRO A 167 -0.65 -14.77 6.29
C PRO A 167 0.21 -15.85 6.98
N PRO A 168 0.01 -16.08 8.28
CA PRO A 168 0.94 -16.85 9.10
C PRO A 168 0.99 -18.30 8.63
N ARG A 169 2.21 -18.79 8.36
CA ARG A 169 2.51 -20.22 8.12
C ARG A 169 3.36 -20.78 9.27
N GLY A 170 2.88 -20.62 10.49
CA GLY A 170 3.54 -21.13 11.69
C GLY A 170 4.80 -20.34 12.09
N ARG A 171 4.86 -20.00 13.38
CA ARG A 171 5.72 -19.02 14.06
C ARG A 171 5.29 -17.57 13.87
N TYR A 172 5.23 -16.91 15.02
CA TYR A 172 4.44 -15.74 15.37
C TYR A 172 4.61 -14.56 14.41
N PRO A 173 3.54 -13.77 14.17
CA PRO A 173 3.63 -12.47 13.53
C PRO A 173 4.59 -11.59 14.33
N THR A 174 5.66 -11.08 13.72
CA THR A 174 6.65 -10.29 14.46
C THR A 174 6.26 -8.82 14.61
N ASN A 175 5.33 -8.31 13.78
CA ASN A 175 5.02 -6.88 13.69
C ASN A 175 3.50 -6.60 13.64
N ILE A 176 2.68 -7.30 14.42
CA ILE A 176 1.25 -6.93 14.57
C ILE A 176 1.14 -5.88 15.68
N LEU A 177 0.48 -4.78 15.37
CA LEU A 177 0.18 -3.69 16.30
C LEU A 177 -0.75 -4.18 17.42
N CYS A 178 -0.54 -3.69 18.64
CA CYS A 178 -1.43 -3.97 19.75
C CYS A 178 -2.58 -2.96 19.79
N ALA A 179 -3.60 -3.22 20.61
CA ALA A 179 -4.71 -2.28 20.77
C ALA A 179 -4.25 -0.92 21.32
N SER A 180 -3.23 -0.87 22.19
CA SER A 180 -2.62 0.39 22.63
C SER A 180 -1.99 1.15 21.46
N ASP A 181 -1.25 0.45 20.60
CA ASP A 181 -0.55 1.06 19.46
C ASP A 181 -1.55 1.64 18.47
N LEU A 182 -2.63 0.90 18.17
CA LEU A 182 -3.70 1.39 17.30
C LEU A 182 -4.43 2.58 17.92
N LEU A 183 -4.74 2.54 19.22
CA LEU A 183 -5.38 3.64 19.90
C LEU A 183 -4.55 4.93 19.80
N ASP A 184 -3.24 4.84 20.03
CA ASP A 184 -2.32 5.96 19.88
C ASP A 184 -2.32 6.48 18.43
N MET A 185 -2.17 5.59 17.45
CA MET A 185 -2.14 5.96 16.03
C MET A 185 -3.45 6.61 15.54
N PHE A 186 -4.60 6.22 16.09
CA PHE A 186 -5.89 6.78 15.72
C PHE A 186 -6.28 8.04 16.51
N THR A 187 -5.53 8.42 17.56
CA THR A 187 -5.94 9.51 18.47
C THR A 187 -6.16 10.85 17.75
N ASP A 188 -5.34 11.13 16.73
CA ASP A 188 -5.38 12.39 15.97
C ASP A 188 -6.01 12.22 14.57
N VAL A 189 -6.69 11.11 14.32
CA VAL A 189 -7.25 10.76 13.01
C VAL A 189 -8.76 10.95 13.01
N CYS A 190 -9.30 11.56 11.95
CA CYS A 190 -10.74 11.70 11.74
C CYS A 190 -11.09 11.16 10.35
N LEU A 191 -11.78 10.03 10.31
CA LEU A 191 -12.15 9.34 9.06
C LEU A 191 -13.67 9.11 9.01
N PRO A 192 -14.45 10.20 8.91
CA PRO A 192 -15.90 10.16 9.11
C PRO A 192 -16.65 9.38 8.03
N ALA A 193 -16.07 9.24 6.84
CA ALA A 193 -16.67 8.53 5.70
C ALA A 193 -16.40 7.01 5.72
N VAL A 194 -15.56 6.51 6.62
CA VAL A 194 -15.23 5.07 6.65
C VAL A 194 -16.48 4.29 7.07
N THR A 195 -16.85 3.36 6.19
CA THR A 195 -17.98 2.45 6.37
C THR A 195 -17.51 1.02 6.58
N HIS A 196 -16.31 0.68 6.12
CA HIS A 196 -15.72 -0.65 6.25
C HIS A 196 -14.34 -0.55 6.92
N LEU A 197 -14.18 -1.24 8.04
CA LEU A 197 -12.92 -1.29 8.78
C LEU A 197 -12.50 -2.75 8.99
N LYS A 198 -11.29 -3.08 8.55
CA LYS A 198 -10.65 -4.37 8.80
C LYS A 198 -9.35 -4.17 9.56
N LEU A 199 -9.18 -4.86 10.68
CA LEU A 199 -8.00 -4.72 11.52
C LEU A 199 -7.48 -6.09 11.95
N TRP A 200 -6.19 -6.30 11.75
CA TRP A 200 -5.40 -7.36 12.36
C TRP A 200 -4.60 -6.75 13.51
N TYR A 201 -4.85 -7.17 14.75
CA TYR A 201 -4.20 -6.57 15.91
C TYR A 201 -4.08 -7.53 17.09
N ARG A 202 -3.13 -7.25 17.99
CA ARG A 202 -2.94 -8.00 19.23
C ARG A 202 -3.72 -7.35 20.37
N THR A 203 -4.50 -8.14 21.10
CA THR A 203 -5.19 -7.66 22.30
C THR A 203 -4.20 -7.36 23.43
N ASP A 204 -4.41 -6.26 24.14
CA ASP A 204 -3.70 -5.90 25.37
C ASP A 204 -4.67 -5.24 26.38
N VAL A 205 -4.14 -4.55 27.38
CA VAL A 205 -4.95 -3.84 28.41
C VAL A 205 -5.84 -2.73 27.84
N SER A 206 -5.54 -2.25 26.63
CA SER A 206 -6.24 -1.16 25.94
C SER A 206 -7.26 -1.65 24.93
N ASP A 207 -7.52 -2.96 24.82
CA ASP A 207 -8.49 -3.53 23.88
C ASP A 207 -9.90 -2.93 24.06
N VAL A 208 -10.43 -2.95 25.29
CA VAL A 208 -11.75 -2.37 25.58
C VAL A 208 -11.78 -0.85 25.34
N PRO A 209 -10.82 -0.04 25.82
CA PRO A 209 -10.70 1.36 25.44
C PRO A 209 -10.68 1.60 23.91
N PHE A 210 -9.91 0.82 23.17
CA PHE A 210 -9.78 0.92 21.73
C PHE A 210 -11.11 0.66 21.01
N LEU A 211 -11.79 -0.44 21.33
CA LEU A 211 -13.09 -0.77 20.74
C LEU A 211 -14.16 0.28 21.05
N ARG A 212 -14.12 0.90 22.25
CA ARG A 212 -15.02 2.00 22.61
C ARG A 212 -14.69 3.30 21.87
N TYR A 213 -13.47 3.45 21.38
CA TYR A 213 -13.02 4.62 20.66
C TYR A 213 -13.40 4.57 19.17
N LEU A 214 -13.51 3.38 18.57
CA LEU A 214 -13.84 3.20 17.14
C LEU A 214 -15.07 3.99 16.67
N PRO A 215 -16.24 4.00 17.36
CA PRO A 215 -17.40 4.74 16.90
C PRO A 215 -17.21 6.26 16.87
N ARG A 216 -16.22 6.80 17.60
CA ARG A 216 -15.88 8.23 17.59
C ARG A 216 -15.06 8.61 16.37
N ILE A 217 -14.11 7.75 15.99
CA ILE A 217 -13.24 7.96 14.81
C ILE A 217 -14.02 7.68 13.51
N PHE A 218 -14.85 6.63 13.54
CA PHE A 218 -15.58 6.09 12.39
C PHE A 218 -17.10 6.14 12.63
N PRO A 219 -17.71 7.34 12.70
CA PRO A 219 -19.14 7.50 12.98
C PRO A 219 -20.06 6.83 11.94
N SER A 220 -19.57 6.60 10.71
CA SER A 220 -20.34 5.97 9.63
C SER A 220 -20.08 4.46 9.50
N LEU A 221 -19.37 3.84 10.43
CA LEU A 221 -18.95 2.44 10.34
C LEU A 221 -20.16 1.49 10.26
N ARG A 222 -20.15 0.60 9.27
CA ARG A 222 -21.20 -0.40 9.02
C ARG A 222 -20.66 -1.81 9.15
N ASP A 223 -19.43 -2.02 8.66
CA ASP A 223 -18.79 -3.32 8.62
C ASP A 223 -17.47 -3.26 9.39
N LEU A 224 -17.36 -4.10 10.43
CA LEU A 224 -16.17 -4.21 11.27
C LEU A 224 -15.68 -5.66 11.26
N GLU A 225 -14.44 -5.85 10.80
CA GLU A 225 -13.76 -7.14 10.75
C GLU A 225 -12.49 -7.08 11.61
N LEU A 226 -12.42 -7.87 12.68
CA LEU A 226 -11.31 -7.91 13.63
C LEU A 226 -10.67 -9.30 13.63
N HIS A 227 -9.34 -9.36 13.61
CA HIS A 227 -8.51 -10.58 13.63
C HIS A 227 -7.39 -10.49 14.65
#